data_AF-A0A4Z2D854-F1
#
_entry.id   AF-A0A4Z2D854-F1
#
_cell.length_a   1.000
_cell.length_b   1.000
_cell.length_c   1.000
_cell.angle_alpha   90.00
_cell.angle_beta   90.00
_cell.angle_gamma   90.00
#
_symmetry.space_group_name_H-M   'P 1'
#
loop_
_entity.id
_entity.type
_entity.pdbx_description
1 polymer ?
#
loop_
_entity_poly.entity_id
_entity_poly.type
_entity_poly.pdbx_seq_one_letter_code
_entity_poly.pdbx_strand_id
1 'polypeptide(L)'
;MASDNELIIGCWDSGPLLGNGEADAANAEGCIHVLKYRKVWKSSYHLGMTWIIALCADSHCYAFDACALSPEPENIPCKSGQKNKQSHGSSKIGQIEKAEVDTLKMVHHQELAYNAKDVCVCNKGEIAVAHSDRVVRLYSWCSFETTNTSKTSSNLGKFILLIKWELAGQVNRIDACLTQKYGLILIASQPSGGFAHLHRKFEKYHDIVAPTLTYYPPRVTSSNNLETRTWLIGNVNHSDCQITTTTTINSDKPSSLVCLCTADGNLCLVDPTRDNDNELVIWSIQVHTRSELFALCKMKLTEDDGDQLVVCSWDGTTYIFDVNNNALCFPLGRSCHAFTAGLYAVEPGRNSPVLIYSTFDCNTLIYYNLHIHHIAAQSLHSIILADHVLVKEFQSKNIDPYNPAELSKALRYILYELPNQETHC
;
A
#
# COMPACT_ATOMS: atom_id res chain seq x y z
N MET A 1 -11.65 -4.60 -18.67
CA MET A 1 -11.79 -3.39 -17.82
C MET A 1 -10.97 -3.64 -16.58
N ALA A 2 -10.10 -2.71 -16.18
CA ALA A 2 -9.34 -2.84 -14.94
C ALA A 2 -10.32 -2.91 -13.76
N SER A 3 -10.05 -3.78 -12.79
CA SER A 3 -10.83 -3.81 -11.55
C SER A 3 -10.62 -2.51 -10.79
N ASP A 4 -11.70 -1.96 -10.24
CA ASP A 4 -11.62 -0.80 -9.37
C ASP A 4 -10.99 -1.20 -8.04
N ASN A 5 -10.04 -0.40 -7.57
CA ASN A 5 -9.42 -0.58 -6.27
C ASN A 5 -10.24 0.14 -5.20
N GLU A 6 -10.48 -0.53 -4.09
CA GLU A 6 -11.31 -0.01 -3.00
C GLU A 6 -10.43 0.41 -1.82
N LEU A 7 -10.76 1.53 -1.18
CA LEU A 7 -10.07 1.98 0.03
C LEU A 7 -10.83 1.49 1.26
N ILE A 8 -10.13 0.75 2.13
CA ILE A 8 -10.66 0.28 3.41
C ILE A 8 -10.10 1.18 4.51
N ILE A 9 -10.98 1.83 5.27
CA ILE A 9 -10.62 2.54 6.49
C ILE A 9 -11.40 1.91 7.63
N GLY A 10 -10.70 1.43 8.66
CA GLY A 10 -11.31 0.86 9.84
C GLY A 10 -10.89 1.60 11.09
N CYS A 11 -11.83 1.86 11.99
CA CYS A 11 -11.56 2.11 13.39
C CYS A 11 -12.19 0.95 14.17
N TRP A 12 -11.41 0.26 15.00
CA TRP A 12 -11.92 -0.81 15.84
C TRP A 12 -11.60 -0.50 17.30
N ASP A 13 -12.63 -0.17 18.06
CA ASP A 13 -12.58 -0.20 19.52
C ASP A 13 -13.13 -1.54 19.97
N SER A 14 -12.34 -2.33 20.70
CA SER A 14 -12.77 -3.62 21.26
C SER A 14 -13.88 -3.45 22.31
N GLY A 15 -14.17 -2.22 22.73
CA GLY A 15 -15.08 -1.93 23.83
C GLY A 15 -14.48 -2.34 25.18
N PRO A 16 -15.25 -2.24 26.27
CA PRO A 16 -14.83 -2.73 27.57
C PRO A 16 -14.64 -4.25 27.53
N LEU A 17 -13.54 -4.73 28.13
CA LEU A 17 -13.30 -6.15 28.29
C LEU A 17 -14.38 -6.75 29.22
N LEU A 18 -14.93 -7.89 28.81
CA LEU A 18 -15.78 -8.74 29.61
C LEU A 18 -15.04 -9.18 30.89
N GLY A 19 -15.77 -9.65 31.90
CA GLY A 19 -15.17 -10.07 33.18
C GLY A 19 -14.18 -11.24 33.08
N ASN A 20 -14.14 -11.94 31.94
CA ASN A 20 -13.16 -12.97 31.61
C ASN A 20 -11.92 -12.44 30.86
N GLY A 21 -11.85 -11.14 30.59
CA GLY A 21 -10.76 -10.49 29.84
C GLY A 21 -10.92 -10.54 28.33
N GLU A 22 -12.01 -11.10 27.80
CA GLU A 22 -12.32 -11.09 26.37
C GLU A 22 -12.93 -9.75 25.93
N ALA A 23 -12.72 -9.34 24.69
CA ALA A 23 -13.40 -8.17 24.13
C ALA A 23 -14.91 -8.43 23.99
N ASP A 24 -15.75 -7.47 24.38
CA ASP A 24 -17.19 -7.52 24.15
C ASP A 24 -17.51 -7.24 22.67
N ALA A 25 -17.18 -8.21 21.80
CA ALA A 25 -17.37 -8.12 20.36
C ALA A 25 -18.85 -7.92 19.95
N ALA A 26 -19.80 -8.21 20.84
CA ALA A 26 -21.23 -7.99 20.60
C ALA A 26 -21.65 -6.52 20.78
N ASN A 27 -20.89 -5.74 21.56
CA ASN A 27 -21.13 -4.31 21.82
C ASN A 27 -20.01 -3.40 21.31
N ALA A 28 -19.03 -3.93 20.57
CA ALA A 28 -17.93 -3.18 20.00
C ALA A 28 -18.42 -2.25 18.87
N GLU A 29 -18.30 -0.94 19.04
CA GLU A 29 -18.55 0.06 17.99
C GLU A 29 -17.34 0.20 17.06
N GLY A 30 -16.96 -0.90 16.40
CA GLY A 30 -16.01 -0.87 15.28
C GLY A 30 -16.71 -0.45 13.99
N CYS A 31 -16.14 0.50 13.26
CA CYS A 31 -16.62 0.87 11.93
C CYS A 31 -15.57 0.55 10.86
N ILE A 32 -15.99 -0.13 9.79
CA ILE A 32 -15.22 -0.27 8.56
C ILE A 32 -15.95 0.49 7.47
N HIS A 33 -15.26 1.47 6.89
CA HIS A 33 -15.72 2.27 5.77
C HIS A 33 -15.00 1.85 4.51
N VAL A 34 -15.79 1.67 3.46
CA VAL A 34 -15.35 1.38 2.12
C VAL A 34 -15.51 2.63 1.29
N LEU A 35 -14.40 3.23 0.90
CA LEU A 35 -14.42 4.40 0.05
C LEU A 35 -14.19 3.97 -1.40
N LYS A 36 -15.11 4.39 -2.25
CA LYS A 36 -15.05 4.25 -3.71
C LYS A 36 -15.75 5.46 -4.31
N TYR A 37 -15.19 6.01 -5.37
CA TYR A 37 -15.82 7.10 -6.12
C TYR A 37 -16.04 8.40 -5.33
N ARG A 38 -15.07 8.76 -4.47
CA ARG A 38 -15.12 9.94 -3.58
C ARG A 38 -16.29 9.94 -2.58
N LYS A 39 -16.94 8.79 -2.43
CA LYS A 39 -18.03 8.60 -1.49
C LYS A 39 -17.68 7.42 -0.61
N VAL A 40 -18.30 7.39 0.54
CA VAL A 40 -18.44 6.12 1.23
C VAL A 40 -19.36 5.28 0.35
N TRP A 41 -18.74 4.43 -0.46
CA TRP A 41 -19.45 3.61 -1.45
C TRP A 41 -20.27 2.57 -0.73
N LYS A 42 -19.67 2.01 0.31
CA LYS A 42 -20.34 1.19 1.29
C LYS A 42 -19.93 1.68 2.66
N SER A 43 -20.88 2.25 3.39
CA SER A 43 -20.78 2.56 4.82
C SER A 43 -21.36 1.38 5.54
N SER A 44 -20.64 0.31 5.42
CA SER A 44 -20.87 -0.93 6.12
C SER A 44 -19.68 -1.72 5.63
N TYR A 45 -19.06 -2.48 6.51
CA TYR A 45 -19.01 -3.91 6.24
C TYR A 45 -19.67 -4.28 4.87
N HIS A 46 -18.95 -4.33 3.72
CA HIS A 46 -19.33 -4.94 2.40
C HIS A 46 -18.38 -4.63 1.20
N LEU A 47 -17.05 -4.70 1.30
CA LEU A 47 -16.19 -4.62 0.09
C LEU A 47 -16.36 -5.82 -0.85
N GLY A 48 -16.14 -5.62 -2.15
CA GLY A 48 -16.13 -6.68 -3.16
C GLY A 48 -14.75 -7.33 -3.26
N MET A 49 -14.26 -7.93 -2.17
CA MET A 49 -12.95 -8.57 -2.11
C MET A 49 -13.03 -10.03 -1.65
N THR A 50 -11.97 -10.79 -1.87
CA THR A 50 -11.99 -12.23 -1.62
C THR A 50 -12.05 -12.60 -0.13
N TRP A 51 -11.35 -11.91 0.80
CA TRP A 51 -11.47 -11.98 2.28
C TRP A 51 -10.93 -10.68 2.93
N ILE A 52 -11.51 -10.24 4.05
CA ILE A 52 -10.94 -9.17 4.91
C ILE A 52 -10.41 -9.80 6.19
N ILE A 53 -9.17 -9.50 6.55
CA ILE A 53 -8.55 -9.95 7.80
C ILE A 53 -8.35 -8.75 8.71
N ALA A 54 -9.01 -8.75 9.87
CA ALA A 54 -8.79 -7.76 10.91
C ALA A 54 -7.98 -8.41 12.04
N LEU A 55 -6.79 -7.87 12.30
CA LEU A 55 -5.97 -8.23 13.45
C LEU A 55 -6.14 -7.14 14.51
N CYS A 56 -6.73 -7.51 15.64
CA CYS A 56 -7.00 -6.60 16.74
C CYS A 56 -5.83 -6.58 17.74
N ALA A 57 -5.71 -5.49 18.51
CA ALA A 57 -4.65 -5.32 19.49
C ALA A 57 -4.70 -6.35 20.64
N ASP A 58 -5.88 -6.93 20.87
CA ASP A 58 -6.15 -8.03 21.81
C ASP A 58 -5.86 -9.43 21.21
N SER A 59 -5.28 -9.47 20.00
CA SER A 59 -4.90 -10.70 19.27
C SER A 59 -6.03 -11.57 18.77
N HIS A 60 -7.24 -11.00 18.68
CA HIS A 60 -8.26 -11.59 17.85
C HIS A 60 -7.98 -11.36 16.37
N CYS A 61 -8.10 -12.44 15.59
CA CYS A 61 -8.06 -12.43 14.14
C CYS A 61 -9.44 -12.76 13.60
N TYR A 62 -10.04 -11.81 12.90
CA TYR A 62 -11.35 -11.95 12.28
C TYR A 62 -11.19 -12.05 10.77
N ALA A 63 -11.78 -13.09 10.17
CA ALA A 63 -11.90 -13.21 8.73
C ALA A 63 -13.36 -13.04 8.31
N PHE A 64 -13.59 -12.14 7.37
CA PHE A 64 -14.92 -11.83 6.85
C PHE A 64 -15.09 -12.34 5.41
N ASP A 65 -16.23 -12.98 5.11
CA ASP A 65 -16.62 -13.30 3.73
C ASP A 65 -17.05 -12.00 3.08
N ALA A 66 -16.47 -11.69 1.95
CA ALA A 66 -16.94 -10.59 1.13
C ALA A 66 -17.67 -11.08 -0.15
N CYS A 67 -17.88 -12.39 -0.31
CA CYS A 67 -18.59 -12.99 -1.44
C CYS A 67 -20.04 -13.45 -1.14
N ALA A 68 -20.50 -13.38 0.11
CA ALA A 68 -21.75 -14.03 0.53
C ALA A 68 -23.07 -13.26 0.23
N LEU A 69 -23.03 -12.20 -0.59
CA LEU A 69 -24.24 -11.43 -0.95
C LEU A 69 -24.41 -11.41 -2.47
N SER A 70 -25.28 -12.28 -2.97
CA SER A 70 -25.78 -12.21 -4.34
C SER A 70 -26.60 -10.92 -4.50
N PRO A 71 -26.44 -10.14 -5.59
CA PRO A 71 -27.44 -9.14 -5.95
C PRO A 71 -28.73 -9.85 -6.37
N GLU A 72 -29.84 -9.57 -5.71
CA GLU A 72 -31.16 -9.84 -6.26
C GLU A 72 -31.28 -9.14 -7.62
N PRO A 73 -31.81 -9.79 -8.68
CA PRO A 73 -32.00 -9.13 -9.96
C PRO A 73 -33.04 -8.01 -9.82
N GLU A 74 -32.66 -6.80 -10.23
CA GLU A 74 -33.57 -5.65 -10.31
C GLU A 74 -34.78 -5.98 -11.21
N ASN A 75 -35.87 -6.45 -10.63
CA ASN A 75 -37.18 -6.39 -11.25
C ASN A 75 -37.68 -4.95 -11.14
N ILE A 76 -37.37 -4.14 -12.15
CA ILE A 76 -38.03 -2.85 -12.38
C ILE A 76 -39.35 -3.15 -13.13
N PRO A 77 -40.55 -2.99 -12.53
CA PRO A 77 -41.75 -2.88 -13.33
C PRO A 77 -41.83 -1.44 -13.85
N CYS A 78 -41.37 -1.23 -15.09
CA CYS A 78 -41.75 -0.08 -15.89
C CYS A 78 -43.28 -0.01 -15.97
N LYS A 79 -43.90 0.94 -15.28
CA LYS A 79 -45.28 1.38 -15.56
C LYS A 79 -45.29 2.83 -15.95
N SER A 80 -45.13 3.06 -17.25
CA SER A 80 -45.71 4.20 -17.95
C SER A 80 -47.20 3.92 -18.16
N GLY A 81 -48.06 4.85 -17.77
CA GLY A 81 -49.50 4.76 -18.01
C GLY A 81 -50.31 5.69 -17.11
N GLN A 82 -50.53 6.91 -17.59
CA GLN A 82 -51.51 7.85 -17.02
C GLN A 82 -52.88 7.21 -16.85
N LYS A 83 -53.57 7.49 -15.74
CA LYS A 83 -54.96 7.94 -15.72
C LYS A 83 -55.38 8.53 -14.36
N ASN A 84 -56.04 9.68 -14.46
CA ASN A 84 -56.67 10.48 -13.40
C ASN A 84 -57.57 9.69 -12.44
N LYS A 85 -57.57 10.10 -11.17
CA LYS A 85 -58.78 10.53 -10.42
C LYS A 85 -58.42 11.15 -9.06
N GLN A 86 -59.00 12.31 -8.77
CA GLN A 86 -59.03 12.99 -7.48
C GLN A 86 -59.83 12.19 -6.44
N SER A 87 -59.39 12.18 -5.17
CA SER A 87 -60.22 12.61 -4.01
C SER A 87 -59.52 12.38 -2.67
N HIS A 88 -59.47 13.45 -1.87
CA HIS A 88 -59.51 13.56 -0.40
C HIS A 88 -58.63 12.68 0.52
N GLY A 89 -57.73 13.38 1.24
CA GLY A 89 -57.86 13.49 2.70
C GLY A 89 -56.96 12.62 3.57
N SER A 90 -56.28 13.31 4.50
CA SER A 90 -55.61 12.82 5.71
C SER A 90 -54.12 12.45 5.59
N SER A 91 -53.33 13.41 6.07
CA SER A 91 -51.92 13.35 6.40
C SER A 91 -51.55 12.17 7.29
N LYS A 92 -50.64 11.31 6.83
CA LYS A 92 -49.77 10.53 7.71
C LYS A 92 -48.32 10.89 7.42
N ILE A 93 -47.66 11.35 8.48
CA ILE A 93 -46.25 11.68 8.58
C ILE A 93 -45.44 10.48 8.09
N GLY A 94 -44.57 10.73 7.11
CA GLY A 94 -43.68 9.72 6.52
C GLY A 94 -42.73 9.16 7.58
N GLN A 95 -42.89 7.88 7.88
CA GLN A 95 -41.78 7.08 8.39
C GLN A 95 -40.77 6.99 7.25
N ILE A 96 -39.59 7.58 7.45
CA ILE A 96 -38.41 7.29 6.65
C ILE A 96 -38.11 5.82 6.93
N GLU A 97 -38.41 4.94 5.96
CA GLU A 97 -37.89 3.58 5.96
C GLU A 97 -36.36 3.67 6.00
N LYS A 98 -35.78 3.42 7.19
CA LYS A 98 -34.36 3.12 7.31
C LYS A 98 -34.15 1.84 6.51
N ALA A 99 -33.48 1.94 5.37
CA ALA A 99 -32.98 0.79 4.65
C ALA A 99 -32.24 -0.10 5.64
N GLU A 100 -32.75 -1.31 5.85
CA GLU A 100 -32.17 -2.31 6.72
C GLU A 100 -30.78 -2.65 6.18
N VAL A 101 -29.76 -2.41 7.01
CA VAL A 101 -28.36 -2.49 6.61
C VAL A 101 -27.90 -3.93 6.73
N ASP A 102 -27.63 -4.59 5.61
CA ASP A 102 -27.02 -5.93 5.57
C ASP A 102 -25.68 -5.91 6.34
N THR A 103 -25.44 -6.92 7.17
CA THR A 103 -24.26 -7.05 8.05
C THR A 103 -23.18 -7.93 7.41
N LEU A 104 -21.89 -7.61 7.61
CA LEU A 104 -20.81 -8.51 7.17
C LEU A 104 -20.96 -9.85 7.88
N LYS A 105 -20.88 -10.93 7.10
CA LYS A 105 -20.80 -12.26 7.67
C LYS A 105 -19.36 -12.54 8.08
N MET A 106 -19.09 -12.46 9.37
CA MET A 106 -17.89 -13.06 9.96
C MET A 106 -17.90 -14.55 9.59
N VAL A 107 -16.86 -14.98 8.88
CA VAL A 107 -16.68 -16.38 8.46
C VAL A 107 -15.91 -17.13 9.51
N HIS A 108 -14.97 -16.43 10.14
CA HIS A 108 -14.07 -17.02 11.10
C HIS A 108 -13.60 -16.01 12.13
N HIS A 109 -13.45 -16.51 13.34
CA HIS A 109 -12.75 -15.87 14.43
C HIS A 109 -11.76 -16.87 15.00
N GLN A 110 -10.54 -16.42 15.20
CA GLN A 110 -9.51 -17.19 15.89
C GLN A 110 -8.69 -16.27 16.77
N GLU A 111 -8.50 -16.68 18.00
CA GLU A 111 -7.53 -16.08 18.88
C GLU A 111 -6.12 -16.53 18.45
N LEU A 112 -5.28 -15.55 18.13
CA LEU A 112 -3.86 -15.74 17.90
C LEU A 112 -3.11 -15.41 19.19
N ALA A 113 -1.79 -15.65 19.21
CA ALA A 113 -0.99 -15.26 20.37
C ALA A 113 -1.06 -13.74 20.61
N TYR A 114 -1.21 -13.33 21.89
CA TYR A 114 -1.41 -11.96 22.40
C TYR A 114 -0.44 -10.87 21.91
N ASN A 115 0.59 -11.26 21.19
CA ASN A 115 1.68 -10.44 20.74
C ASN A 115 1.71 -10.25 19.22
N ALA A 116 0.64 -10.58 18.51
CA ALA A 116 0.53 -10.36 17.07
C ALA A 116 0.58 -8.84 16.74
N LYS A 117 1.40 -8.47 15.76
CA LYS A 117 1.70 -7.06 15.41
C LYS A 117 1.38 -6.69 13.96
N ASP A 118 1.51 -7.67 13.05
CA ASP A 118 1.36 -7.44 11.62
C ASP A 118 0.89 -8.72 10.93
N VAL A 119 0.17 -8.57 9.82
CA VAL A 119 -0.36 -9.69 9.04
C VAL A 119 -0.18 -9.44 7.55
N CYS A 120 0.28 -10.46 6.83
CA CYS A 120 0.43 -10.44 5.38
C CYS A 120 -0.34 -11.62 4.78
N VAL A 121 -1.19 -11.36 3.79
CA VAL A 121 -1.84 -12.40 2.99
C VAL A 121 -0.87 -12.81 1.90
N CYS A 122 -0.29 -14.01 2.02
CA CYS A 122 0.80 -14.44 1.14
C CYS A 122 0.25 -15.10 -0.13
N ASN A 123 -0.74 -15.98 0.02
CA ASN A 123 -1.37 -16.72 -1.06
C ASN A 123 -2.86 -16.89 -0.75
N LYS A 124 -3.62 -17.45 -1.69
CA LYS A 124 -5.02 -17.83 -1.46
C LYS A 124 -5.11 -18.77 -0.24
N GLY A 125 -5.75 -18.29 0.82
CA GLY A 125 -5.93 -19.05 2.05
C GLY A 125 -4.70 -19.13 2.96
N GLU A 126 -3.61 -18.41 2.68
CA GLU A 126 -2.42 -18.41 3.55
C GLU A 126 -2.15 -17.02 4.11
N ILE A 127 -1.87 -16.98 5.42
CA ILE A 127 -1.55 -15.74 6.13
C ILE A 127 -0.27 -15.92 6.92
N ALA A 128 0.64 -14.96 6.83
CA ALA A 128 1.77 -14.83 7.72
C ALA A 128 1.42 -13.80 8.80
N VAL A 129 1.76 -14.10 10.05
CA VAL A 129 1.54 -13.22 11.20
C VAL A 129 2.87 -13.00 11.89
N ALA A 130 3.23 -11.72 12.06
CA ALA A 130 4.40 -11.30 12.79
C ALA A 130 4.04 -11.04 14.25
N HIS A 131 4.92 -11.46 15.15
CA HIS A 131 4.74 -11.33 16.59
C HIS A 131 5.85 -10.49 17.24
N SER A 132 5.55 -9.89 18.39
CA SER A 132 6.50 -9.07 19.16
C SER A 132 7.62 -9.86 19.84
N ASP A 133 7.53 -11.19 19.87
CA ASP A 133 8.51 -12.11 20.44
C ASP A 133 9.53 -12.62 19.40
N ARG A 134 9.75 -11.86 18.30
CA ARG A 134 10.68 -12.21 17.22
C ARG A 134 10.24 -13.43 16.40
N VAL A 135 8.96 -13.80 16.48
CA VAL A 135 8.41 -14.96 15.76
C VAL A 135 7.57 -14.50 14.57
N VAL A 136 7.70 -15.22 13.46
CA VAL A 136 6.73 -15.18 12.36
C VAL A 136 6.08 -16.55 12.22
N ARG A 137 4.75 -16.57 12.15
CA ARG A 137 3.95 -17.80 11.97
C ARG A 137 3.23 -17.76 10.63
N LEU A 138 3.43 -18.77 9.79
CA LEU A 138 2.63 -18.99 8.58
C LEU A 138 1.48 -19.92 8.92
N TYR A 139 0.27 -19.50 8.59
CA TYR A 139 -0.92 -20.29 8.70
C TYR A 139 -1.54 -20.55 7.33
N SER A 140 -2.23 -21.68 7.20
CA SER A 140 -3.06 -22.00 6.05
C SER A 140 -4.48 -22.30 6.49
N TRP A 141 -5.42 -21.84 5.68
CA TRP A 141 -6.84 -22.06 5.85
C TRP A 141 -7.19 -23.50 5.53
N CYS A 142 -7.77 -24.19 6.50
CA CYS A 142 -8.34 -25.52 6.32
C CYS A 142 -9.85 -25.42 6.46
N SER A 143 -10.58 -25.68 5.37
CA SER A 143 -12.04 -25.74 5.38
C SER A 143 -12.51 -27.08 5.92
N PHE A 144 -13.57 -27.06 6.72
CA PHE A 144 -14.29 -28.26 7.14
C PHE A 144 -15.36 -28.57 6.08
N GLU A 145 -15.16 -29.62 5.28
CA GLU A 145 -16.21 -30.11 4.39
C GLU A 145 -17.40 -30.59 5.23
N THR A 146 -18.55 -29.96 5.06
CA THR A 146 -19.79 -30.36 5.72
C THR A 146 -20.41 -31.49 4.91
N THR A 147 -20.37 -32.72 5.42
CA THR A 147 -20.94 -33.92 4.77
C THR A 147 -22.48 -33.98 4.77
N ASN A 148 -23.18 -32.85 4.92
CA ASN A 148 -24.64 -32.84 5.01
C ASN A 148 -25.29 -31.92 3.96
N THR A 149 -26.22 -32.52 3.23
CA THR A 149 -27.04 -31.99 2.13
C THR A 149 -28.04 -30.92 2.59
N SER A 150 -27.57 -29.78 3.10
CA SER A 150 -28.37 -28.57 3.31
C SER A 150 -27.70 -27.37 2.65
N LYS A 151 -28.43 -26.71 1.74
CA LYS A 151 -28.00 -25.59 0.88
C LYS A 151 -27.76 -24.28 1.67
N THR A 152 -26.87 -24.31 2.65
CA THR A 152 -26.28 -23.13 3.28
C THR A 152 -24.81 -23.44 3.51
N SER A 153 -23.98 -23.16 2.50
CA SER A 153 -22.52 -23.30 2.57
C SER A 153 -21.96 -22.29 3.56
N SER A 154 -21.94 -22.62 4.84
CA SER A 154 -21.09 -21.93 5.79
C SER A 154 -19.65 -22.34 5.49
N ASN A 155 -18.83 -21.40 5.02
CA ASN A 155 -17.38 -21.55 4.85
C ASN A 155 -16.69 -21.74 6.22
N LEU A 156 -17.04 -22.80 6.95
CA LEU A 156 -16.42 -23.12 8.23
C LEU A 156 -15.02 -23.66 7.96
N GLY A 157 -14.05 -23.12 8.68
CA GLY A 157 -12.65 -23.54 8.59
C GLY A 157 -11.86 -22.98 9.77
N LYS A 158 -10.56 -23.22 9.78
CA LYS A 158 -9.62 -22.64 10.75
C LYS A 158 -8.27 -22.38 10.12
N PHE A 159 -7.54 -21.41 10.66
CA PHE A 159 -6.11 -21.26 10.32
C PHE A 159 -5.29 -22.28 11.11
N ILE A 160 -4.57 -23.13 10.38
CA ILE A 160 -3.66 -24.13 10.92
C ILE A 160 -2.23 -23.63 10.74
N LEU A 161 -1.44 -23.67 11.81
CA LEU A 161 -0.03 -23.31 11.79
C LEU A 161 0.75 -24.29 10.89
N LEU A 162 1.43 -23.75 9.88
CA LEU A 162 2.30 -24.50 8.98
C LEU A 162 3.77 -24.39 9.38
N ILE A 163 4.26 -23.16 9.58
CA ILE A 163 5.68 -22.89 9.82
C ILE A 163 5.84 -21.80 10.88
N LYS A 164 6.85 -21.94 11.74
CA LYS A 164 7.25 -20.95 12.75
C LYS A 164 8.72 -20.59 12.54
N TRP A 165 9.01 -19.36 12.15
CA TRP A 165 10.38 -18.84 12.12
C TRP A 165 10.68 -18.03 13.38
N GLU A 166 11.88 -18.20 13.92
CA GLU A 166 12.42 -17.40 15.02
C GLU A 166 13.54 -16.51 14.48
N LEU A 167 13.39 -15.20 14.64
CA LEU A 167 14.31 -14.19 14.13
C LEU A 167 15.20 -13.64 15.24
N ALA A 168 16.32 -13.03 14.85
CA ALA A 168 17.29 -12.48 15.81
C ALA A 168 16.74 -11.27 16.58
N GLY A 169 15.99 -10.40 15.89
CA GLY A 169 15.45 -9.15 16.41
C GLY A 169 13.93 -9.02 16.24
N GLN A 170 13.40 -7.90 16.73
CA GLN A 170 11.98 -7.55 16.62
C GLN A 170 11.52 -7.53 15.15
N VAL A 171 10.30 -8.02 14.91
CA VAL A 171 9.65 -7.94 13.61
C VAL A 171 8.61 -6.85 13.65
N ASN A 172 8.76 -5.85 12.78
CA ASN A 172 7.86 -4.70 12.71
C ASN A 172 6.89 -4.83 11.54
N ARG A 173 7.38 -5.30 10.40
CA ARG A 173 6.59 -5.51 9.19
C ARG A 173 6.94 -6.82 8.50
N ILE A 174 5.93 -7.45 7.92
CA ILE A 174 6.09 -8.60 7.03
C ILE A 174 5.42 -8.30 5.70
N ASP A 175 6.05 -8.76 4.62
CA ASP A 175 5.47 -8.66 3.29
C ASP A 175 5.88 -9.87 2.44
N ALA A 176 5.31 -10.00 1.26
CA ALA A 176 5.69 -10.97 0.27
C ALA A 176 6.45 -10.31 -0.88
N CYS A 177 7.45 -11.00 -1.43
CA CYS A 177 8.23 -10.54 -2.56
C CYS A 177 8.39 -11.66 -3.60
N LEU A 178 8.18 -11.37 -4.87
CA LEU A 178 8.29 -12.31 -5.96
C LEU A 178 9.70 -12.27 -6.55
N THR A 179 10.47 -13.31 -6.31
CA THR A 179 11.82 -13.45 -6.85
C THR A 179 11.86 -14.43 -8.01
N GLN A 180 12.74 -14.19 -8.98
CA GLN A 180 12.93 -15.13 -10.10
C GLN A 180 13.52 -16.46 -9.63
N LYS A 181 14.42 -16.42 -8.64
CA LYS A 181 15.15 -17.59 -8.12
C LYS A 181 14.32 -18.48 -7.20
N TYR A 182 13.48 -17.89 -6.35
CA TYR A 182 12.76 -18.63 -5.30
C TYR A 182 11.24 -18.56 -5.43
N GLY A 183 10.71 -17.82 -6.41
CA GLY A 183 9.28 -17.52 -6.49
C GLY A 183 8.84 -16.55 -5.39
N LEU A 184 7.61 -16.69 -4.92
CA LEU A 184 7.07 -15.87 -3.84
C LEU A 184 7.73 -16.23 -2.51
N ILE A 185 8.53 -15.31 -1.98
CA ILE A 185 9.17 -15.40 -0.68
C ILE A 185 8.46 -14.50 0.32
N LEU A 186 8.51 -14.90 1.59
CA LEU A 186 8.11 -14.04 2.69
C LEU A 186 9.34 -13.29 3.21
N ILE A 187 9.16 -12.01 3.47
CA ILE A 187 10.21 -11.14 3.97
C ILE A 187 9.75 -10.47 5.26
N ALA A 188 10.64 -10.38 6.23
CA ALA A 188 10.37 -9.83 7.55
C ALA A 188 11.40 -8.74 7.86
N SER A 189 10.93 -7.57 8.29
CA SER A 189 11.84 -6.51 8.72
C SER A 189 12.54 -6.87 10.03
N GLN A 190 13.76 -6.36 10.17
CA GLN A 190 14.58 -6.46 11.38
C GLN A 190 15.06 -5.05 11.75
N PRO A 191 15.44 -4.82 13.02
CA PRO A 191 15.85 -3.49 13.47
C PRO A 191 16.99 -2.89 12.65
N SER A 192 17.06 -1.56 12.65
CA SER A 192 18.14 -0.77 12.02
C SER A 192 18.27 -0.97 10.51
N GLY A 193 17.22 -1.39 9.81
CA GLY A 193 17.24 -1.57 8.36
C GLY A 193 17.68 -2.96 7.91
N GLY A 194 17.77 -3.93 8.83
CA GLY A 194 17.95 -5.34 8.49
C GLY A 194 16.65 -5.97 7.99
N PHE A 195 16.74 -7.15 7.40
CA PHE A 195 15.57 -7.96 7.07
C PHE A 195 15.93 -9.44 6.92
N ALA A 196 14.93 -10.31 6.85
CA ALA A 196 15.14 -11.74 6.66
C ALA A 196 14.22 -12.29 5.56
N HIS A 197 14.77 -13.19 4.74
CA HIS A 197 13.99 -14.06 3.86
C HIS A 197 13.54 -15.29 4.65
N LEU A 198 12.23 -15.51 4.71
CA LEU A 198 11.60 -16.64 5.37
C LEU A 198 11.32 -17.72 4.33
N HIS A 199 12.15 -18.76 4.31
CA HIS A 199 12.02 -19.82 3.33
C HIS A 199 11.05 -20.90 3.78
N ARG A 200 10.23 -21.39 2.86
CA ARG A 200 9.31 -22.52 3.06
C ARG A 200 10.05 -23.87 2.92
N LYS A 201 11.24 -23.98 3.48
CA LYS A 201 12.03 -25.22 3.51
C LYS A 201 12.48 -25.51 4.94
N PHE A 202 12.63 -26.80 5.23
CA PHE A 202 13.14 -27.29 6.50
C PHE A 202 14.50 -27.94 6.27
N GLU A 203 15.46 -27.62 7.12
CA GLU A 203 16.78 -28.24 7.13
C GLU A 203 17.04 -28.90 8.48
N LYS A 204 17.86 -29.96 8.46
CA LYS A 204 18.20 -30.72 9.64
C LYS A 204 19.53 -30.23 10.19
N TYR A 205 19.52 -29.69 11.41
CA TYR A 205 20.72 -29.27 12.14
C TYR A 205 20.80 -30.07 13.44
N HIS A 206 21.89 -30.83 13.63
CA HIS A 206 22.14 -31.59 14.88
C HIS A 206 20.89 -32.35 15.39
N ASP A 207 20.23 -33.08 14.48
CA ASP A 207 18.99 -33.84 14.73
C ASP A 207 17.70 -33.06 14.96
N ILE A 208 17.74 -31.73 14.89
CA ILE A 208 16.56 -30.86 14.94
C ILE A 208 16.20 -30.42 13.51
N VAL A 209 14.94 -30.63 13.11
CA VAL A 209 14.40 -30.10 11.85
C VAL A 209 13.86 -28.69 12.12
N ALA A 210 14.47 -27.69 11.51
CA ALA A 210 14.11 -26.29 11.68
C ALA A 210 13.81 -25.63 10.34
N PRO A 211 12.85 -24.69 10.30
CA PRO A 211 12.62 -23.91 9.10
C PRO A 211 13.79 -22.95 8.87
N THR A 212 14.18 -22.80 7.62
CA THR A 212 15.33 -21.98 7.28
C THR A 212 14.94 -20.53 7.03
N LEU A 213 15.86 -19.62 7.32
CA LEU A 213 15.78 -18.22 6.96
C LEU A 213 17.15 -17.73 6.49
N THR A 214 17.17 -16.68 5.68
CA THR A 214 18.40 -15.95 5.34
C THR A 214 18.30 -14.56 5.94
N TYR A 215 19.24 -14.20 6.80
CA TYR A 215 19.28 -12.89 7.44
C TYR A 215 20.20 -11.95 6.68
N TYR A 216 19.72 -10.73 6.43
CA TYR A 216 20.44 -9.64 5.81
C TYR A 216 20.65 -8.53 6.85
N PRO A 217 21.89 -8.34 7.34
CA PRO A 217 22.15 -7.39 8.41
C PRO A 217 22.00 -5.93 7.95
N PRO A 218 21.70 -5.01 8.87
CA PRO A 218 21.83 -3.57 8.65
C PRO A 218 23.17 -3.18 8.05
N ARG A 219 23.17 -2.28 7.05
CA ARG A 219 24.41 -1.75 6.45
C ARG A 219 24.72 -0.32 6.81
N VAL A 220 23.67 0.47 7.09
CA VAL A 220 23.80 1.88 7.45
C VAL A 220 23.24 2.03 8.85
N THR A 221 24.14 2.01 9.84
CA THR A 221 23.83 2.46 11.19
C THR A 221 24.27 3.93 11.29
N SER A 222 23.59 4.84 10.58
CA SER A 222 23.83 6.27 10.78
C SER A 222 23.46 6.67 12.22
N SER A 223 22.48 5.97 12.80
CA SER A 223 22.18 6.00 14.23
C SER A 223 22.84 4.84 14.98
N ASN A 224 23.35 5.14 16.18
CA ASN A 224 23.81 4.13 17.15
C ASN A 224 22.64 3.32 17.76
N ASN A 225 21.40 3.52 17.28
CA ASN A 225 20.23 2.86 17.82
C ASN A 225 19.98 1.54 17.09
N LEU A 226 20.54 0.47 17.66
CA LEU A 226 20.40 -0.92 17.20
C LEU A 226 18.96 -1.45 17.26
N GLU A 227 18.04 -0.73 17.89
CA GLU A 227 16.63 -1.13 18.03
C GLU A 227 15.69 -0.26 17.19
N THR A 228 16.24 0.54 16.26
CA THR A 228 15.44 1.41 15.40
C THR A 228 14.45 0.58 14.59
N ARG A 229 13.17 0.98 14.64
CA ARG A 229 12.10 0.28 13.92
C ARG A 229 12.30 0.38 12.41
N THR A 230 11.91 -0.67 11.71
CA THR A 230 12.05 -0.76 10.25
C THR A 230 10.74 -1.20 9.61
N TRP A 231 10.25 -0.40 8.69
CA TRP A 231 9.21 -0.77 7.73
C TRP A 231 9.85 -1.35 6.49
N LEU A 232 9.14 -2.28 5.88
CA LEU A 232 9.58 -2.98 4.69
C LEU A 232 8.38 -3.16 3.76
N ILE A 233 8.62 -3.04 2.46
CA ILE A 233 7.65 -3.37 1.42
C ILE A 233 8.35 -4.12 0.28
N GLY A 234 7.72 -5.19 -0.18
CA GLY A 234 8.18 -6.01 -1.30
C GLY A 234 7.43 -5.70 -2.59
N ASN A 235 7.83 -6.37 -3.68
CA ASN A 235 7.18 -6.25 -4.99
C ASN A 235 7.18 -4.80 -5.50
N VAL A 236 8.28 -4.07 -5.30
CA VAL A 236 8.46 -2.73 -5.87
C VAL A 236 8.88 -2.91 -7.33
N ASN A 237 8.06 -2.41 -8.25
CA ASN A 237 8.29 -2.52 -9.69
C ASN A 237 9.24 -1.42 -10.17
N HIS A 238 10.12 -1.80 -11.10
CA HIS A 238 11.03 -0.90 -11.80
C HIS A 238 10.66 -0.88 -13.28
N SER A 239 10.36 0.30 -13.83
CA SER A 239 10.02 0.49 -15.25
C SER A 239 11.13 0.03 -16.21
N ASP A 240 12.38 0.22 -15.81
CA ASP A 240 13.57 -0.04 -16.64
C ASP A 240 14.18 -1.45 -16.48
N CYS A 241 13.40 -2.49 -16.23
CA CYS A 241 13.87 -3.88 -16.40
C CYS A 241 14.04 -4.26 -17.90
N GLN A 242 14.37 -3.32 -18.79
CA GLN A 242 15.05 -3.63 -20.06
C GLN A 242 16.54 -3.79 -19.79
N ILE A 243 16.93 -5.05 -19.68
CA ILE A 243 18.30 -5.55 -19.55
C ILE A 243 19.20 -4.89 -20.61
N THR A 244 20.05 -3.96 -20.19
CA THR A 244 21.23 -3.54 -20.96
C THR A 244 22.37 -4.51 -20.70
N THR A 245 22.20 -5.78 -21.08
CA THR A 245 23.31 -6.70 -21.26
C THR A 245 22.98 -7.72 -22.34
N THR A 246 23.85 -7.75 -23.34
CA THR A 246 23.86 -8.64 -24.49
C THR A 246 24.10 -10.09 -24.04
N THR A 247 23.11 -10.74 -23.43
CA THR A 247 23.13 -12.20 -23.28
C THR A 247 21.71 -12.72 -23.11
N THR A 248 21.28 -13.47 -24.13
CA THR A 248 20.05 -14.26 -24.20
C THR A 248 19.80 -15.10 -22.93
N ILE A 249 18.98 -14.60 -22.01
CA ILE A 249 18.30 -15.38 -20.97
C ILE A 249 16.88 -14.83 -20.82
N ASN A 250 15.89 -15.71 -21.05
CA ASN A 250 14.43 -15.50 -21.03
C ASN A 250 13.93 -14.33 -20.16
N SER A 251 13.51 -13.25 -20.84
CA SER A 251 13.15 -11.94 -20.29
C SER A 251 11.63 -11.76 -20.11
N ASP A 252 11.00 -12.51 -19.20
CA ASP A 252 9.52 -12.44 -19.05
C ASP A 252 9.01 -12.18 -17.62
N LYS A 253 9.86 -11.84 -16.65
CA LYS A 253 9.38 -11.40 -15.32
C LYS A 253 10.20 -10.25 -14.72
N PRO A 254 9.56 -9.15 -14.28
CA PRO A 254 10.24 -8.07 -13.58
C PRO A 254 10.79 -8.57 -12.24
N SER A 255 12.06 -8.26 -11.95
CA SER A 255 12.65 -8.46 -10.62
C SER A 255 11.95 -7.53 -9.64
N SER A 256 11.27 -8.10 -8.65
CA SER A 256 10.64 -7.32 -7.58
C SER A 256 11.68 -6.82 -6.59
N LEU A 257 11.79 -5.51 -6.45
CA LEU A 257 12.66 -4.87 -5.48
C LEU A 257 11.99 -4.84 -4.10
N VAL A 258 12.81 -4.64 -3.07
CA VAL A 258 12.36 -4.48 -1.68
C VAL A 258 12.83 -3.11 -1.20
N CYS A 259 11.93 -2.34 -0.60
CA CYS A 259 12.29 -1.09 0.04
C CYS A 259 12.20 -1.23 1.56
N LEU A 260 13.18 -0.63 2.24
CA LEU A 260 13.34 -0.58 3.68
C LEU A 260 13.34 0.88 4.12
N CYS A 261 12.57 1.21 5.15
CA CYS A 261 12.53 2.52 5.78
C CYS A 261 12.72 2.37 7.27
N THR A 262 13.66 3.08 7.87
CA THR A 262 13.86 3.11 9.32
C THR A 262 13.20 4.36 9.93
N ALA A 263 12.86 4.29 11.22
CA ALA A 263 12.18 5.39 11.93
C ALA A 263 13.01 6.67 12.02
N ASP A 264 14.34 6.52 12.04
CA ASP A 264 15.32 7.61 12.08
C ASP A 264 15.63 8.21 10.70
N GLY A 265 14.96 7.76 9.64
CA GLY A 265 15.03 8.40 8.32
C GLY A 265 15.93 7.74 7.28
N ASN A 266 16.51 6.55 7.53
CA ASN A 266 17.23 5.81 6.49
C ASN A 266 16.24 5.08 5.57
N LEU A 267 16.31 5.40 4.28
CA LEU A 267 15.57 4.71 3.22
C LEU A 267 16.55 3.95 2.34
N CYS A 268 16.26 2.69 2.05
CA CYS A 268 17.12 1.82 1.28
C CYS A 268 16.28 1.02 0.28
N LEU A 269 16.73 0.96 -0.98
CA LEU A 269 16.17 0.11 -2.01
C LEU A 269 17.13 -1.03 -2.28
N VAL A 270 16.63 -2.26 -2.20
CA VAL A 270 17.44 -3.46 -2.34
C VAL A 270 16.86 -4.40 -3.40
N ASP A 271 17.76 -5.09 -4.09
CA ASP A 271 17.46 -6.19 -4.98
C ASP A 271 17.71 -7.51 -4.24
N PRO A 272 16.63 -8.21 -3.80
CA PRO A 272 16.75 -9.45 -3.02
C PRO A 272 17.29 -10.63 -3.83
N THR A 273 17.48 -10.49 -5.15
CA THR A 273 18.00 -11.56 -6.02
C THR A 273 19.52 -11.62 -6.04
N ARG A 274 20.20 -10.56 -5.60
CA ARG A 274 21.66 -10.47 -5.62
C ARG A 274 22.22 -11.16 -4.38
N ASP A 275 22.99 -12.22 -4.62
CA ASP A 275 23.55 -13.07 -3.55
C ASP A 275 24.77 -12.44 -2.86
N ASN A 276 25.45 -11.48 -3.51
CA ASN A 276 26.56 -10.75 -2.91
C ASN A 276 26.03 -9.60 -2.07
N ASP A 277 26.46 -9.52 -0.81
CA ASP A 277 26.06 -8.44 0.08
C ASP A 277 26.27 -7.09 -0.62
N ASN A 278 27.48 -6.74 -1.04
CA ASN A 278 27.76 -5.40 -1.60
C ASN A 278 26.91 -5.00 -2.82
N GLU A 279 26.29 -5.93 -3.52
CA GLU A 279 25.49 -5.67 -4.72
C GLU A 279 23.98 -5.57 -4.45
N LEU A 280 23.52 -6.04 -3.28
CA LEU A 280 22.11 -6.07 -2.88
C LEU A 280 21.49 -4.68 -2.76
N VAL A 281 22.23 -3.67 -2.31
CA VAL A 281 21.71 -2.30 -2.17
C VAL A 281 21.85 -1.57 -3.49
N ILE A 282 20.72 -1.09 -4.02
CA ILE A 282 20.69 -0.23 -5.21
C ILE A 282 21.05 1.20 -4.80
N TRP A 283 20.37 1.73 -3.80
CA TRP A 283 20.68 3.02 -3.19
C TRP A 283 20.23 3.07 -1.74
N SER A 284 20.84 3.97 -0.99
CA SER A 284 20.47 4.29 0.39
C SER A 284 20.56 5.79 0.59
N ILE A 285 19.55 6.39 1.20
CA ILE A 285 19.49 7.83 1.46
C ILE A 285 19.00 8.10 2.89
N GLN A 286 19.57 9.12 3.53
CA GLN A 286 19.10 9.64 4.81
C GLN A 286 18.14 10.80 4.55
N VAL A 287 16.87 10.60 4.85
CA VAL A 287 15.85 11.64 4.86
C VAL A 287 15.96 12.40 6.17
N HIS A 288 16.04 13.72 6.07
CA HIS A 288 16.10 14.60 7.24
C HIS A 288 14.68 15.06 7.58
N THR A 289 14.05 14.37 8.52
CA THR A 289 12.72 14.72 9.05
C THR A 289 12.84 15.26 10.47
N ARG A 290 11.89 16.12 10.87
CA ARG A 290 11.84 16.64 12.25
C ARG A 290 11.23 15.62 13.22
N SER A 291 10.41 14.71 12.72
CA SER A 291 9.83 13.60 13.47
C SER A 291 10.18 12.26 12.84
N GLU A 292 9.93 11.17 13.56
CA GLU A 292 10.17 9.81 13.05
C GLU A 292 9.32 9.52 11.80
N LEU A 293 9.88 8.74 10.88
CA LEU A 293 9.13 8.07 9.82
C LEU A 293 8.31 6.93 10.44
N PHE A 294 7.08 6.72 9.98
CA PHE A 294 6.21 5.69 10.56
C PHE A 294 5.40 4.87 9.54
N ALA A 295 5.43 5.24 8.27
CA ALA A 295 4.72 4.54 7.22
C ALA A 295 5.57 4.49 5.95
N LEU A 296 5.50 3.35 5.27
CA LEU A 296 6.11 3.08 3.97
C LEU A 296 5.04 2.42 3.10
N CYS A 297 4.79 2.99 1.93
CA CYS A 297 3.82 2.50 0.95
C CYS A 297 4.47 2.53 -0.44
N LYS A 298 3.91 1.75 -1.37
CA LYS A 298 4.22 1.86 -2.79
C LYS A 298 2.99 2.33 -3.54
N MET A 299 3.19 3.16 -4.55
CA MET A 299 2.10 3.72 -5.35
C MET A 299 2.61 4.05 -6.74
N LYS A 300 1.78 3.80 -7.76
CA LYS A 300 2.03 4.29 -9.11
C LYS A 300 1.48 5.72 -9.23
N LEU A 301 2.38 6.69 -9.19
CA LEU A 301 2.09 8.12 -9.22
C LEU A 301 2.30 8.72 -10.61
N THR A 302 3.41 8.38 -11.25
CA THR A 302 3.82 8.89 -12.55
C THR A 302 3.33 8.01 -13.69
N GLU A 303 3.48 8.49 -14.93
CA GLU A 303 3.03 7.78 -16.14
C GLU A 303 3.97 6.63 -16.55
N ASP A 304 5.14 6.54 -15.92
CA ASP A 304 6.04 5.41 -16.07
C ASP A 304 5.49 4.15 -15.41
N ASP A 305 5.99 2.98 -15.83
CA ASP A 305 5.56 1.69 -15.29
C ASP A 305 6.21 1.33 -13.94
N GLY A 306 6.98 2.24 -13.35
CA GLY A 306 7.65 2.06 -12.08
C GLY A 306 6.75 2.40 -10.89
N ASP A 307 6.96 1.70 -9.77
CA ASP A 307 6.37 2.09 -8.50
C ASP A 307 7.18 3.23 -7.87
N GLN A 308 6.49 4.20 -7.27
CA GLN A 308 7.09 5.19 -6.39
C GLN A 308 6.92 4.76 -4.93
N LEU A 309 7.96 5.05 -4.14
CA LEU A 309 8.06 4.73 -2.73
C LEU A 309 7.63 5.95 -1.93
N VAL A 310 6.57 5.79 -1.14
CA VAL A 310 5.98 6.87 -0.37
C VAL A 310 6.26 6.63 1.11
N VAL A 311 6.94 7.57 1.77
CA VAL A 311 7.22 7.53 3.20
C VAL A 311 6.63 8.74 3.91
N CYS A 312 6.04 8.53 5.07
CA CYS A 312 5.42 9.59 5.86
C CYS A 312 6.00 9.64 7.27
N SER A 313 6.25 10.86 7.74
CA SER A 313 6.62 11.17 9.12
C SER A 313 5.40 11.54 9.97
N TRP A 314 5.51 11.42 11.30
CA TRP A 314 4.45 11.77 12.25
C TRP A 314 3.99 13.23 12.15
N ASP A 315 4.83 14.16 11.69
CA ASP A 315 4.47 15.56 11.44
C ASP A 315 3.74 15.80 10.11
N GLY A 316 3.46 14.73 9.35
CA GLY A 316 2.76 14.74 8.07
C GLY A 316 3.63 15.08 6.87
N THR A 317 4.95 15.26 7.05
CA THR A 317 5.87 15.42 5.93
C THR A 317 5.98 14.09 5.17
N THR A 318 5.60 14.12 3.90
CA THR A 318 5.57 12.92 3.05
C THR A 318 6.61 13.05 1.95
N TYR A 319 7.47 12.06 1.80
CA TYR A 319 8.44 12.01 0.72
C TYR A 319 8.04 10.91 -0.26
N ILE A 320 8.18 11.21 -1.54
CA ILE A 320 7.88 10.29 -2.63
C ILE A 320 9.14 10.13 -3.44
N PHE A 321 9.69 8.91 -3.45
CA PHE A 321 10.90 8.56 -4.18
C PHE A 321 10.53 7.77 -5.42
N ASP A 322 11.18 8.07 -6.54
CA ASP A 322 11.24 7.10 -7.62
C ASP A 322 12.34 6.06 -7.34
N VAL A 323 12.37 5.02 -8.17
CA VAL A 323 13.39 3.97 -8.11
C VAL A 323 14.81 4.48 -8.40
N ASN A 324 14.95 5.66 -8.99
CA ASN A 324 16.21 6.32 -9.29
C ASN A 324 16.68 7.29 -8.18
N ASN A 325 16.02 7.27 -7.01
CA ASN A 325 16.33 8.12 -5.86
C ASN A 325 16.11 9.64 -6.12
N ASN A 326 15.27 10.00 -7.08
CA ASN A 326 14.70 11.34 -7.13
C ASN A 326 13.57 11.42 -6.11
N ALA A 327 13.43 12.57 -5.45
CA ALA A 327 12.48 12.73 -4.37
C ALA A 327 11.62 13.98 -4.54
N LEU A 328 10.32 13.84 -4.27
CA LEU A 328 9.38 14.93 -4.06
C LEU A 328 9.02 14.99 -2.57
N CYS A 329 8.87 16.19 -2.02
CA CYS A 329 8.35 16.40 -0.68
C CYS A 329 6.95 17.02 -0.75
N PHE A 330 6.01 16.41 -0.06
CA PHE A 330 4.64 16.88 0.16
C PHE A 330 4.45 17.17 1.67
N PRO A 331 4.57 18.44 2.09
CA PRO A 331 4.39 18.81 3.48
C PRO A 331 2.91 19.01 3.81
N LEU A 332 2.27 18.03 4.48
CA LEU A 332 0.89 18.21 4.96
C LEU A 332 0.75 19.36 5.96
N GLY A 333 1.80 19.56 6.79
CA GLY A 333 1.81 20.57 7.85
C GLY A 333 0.90 20.24 9.03
N ARG A 334 0.50 18.97 9.19
CA ARG A 334 -0.32 18.48 10.31
C ARG A 334 0.17 17.12 10.76
N SER A 335 0.19 16.90 12.07
CA SER A 335 0.54 15.60 12.61
C SER A 335 -0.51 14.54 12.26
N CYS A 336 -0.04 13.36 11.88
CA CYS A 336 -0.87 12.22 11.53
C CYS A 336 -0.46 10.96 12.30
N HIS A 337 -1.43 10.10 12.58
CA HIS A 337 -1.24 8.85 13.33
C HIS A 337 -1.44 7.59 12.49
N ALA A 338 -2.09 7.73 11.33
CA ALA A 338 -2.12 6.69 10.31
C ALA A 338 -1.93 7.33 8.93
N PHE A 339 -1.26 6.60 8.05
CA PHE A 339 -1.00 7.01 6.69
C PHE A 339 -1.06 5.79 5.77
N THR A 340 -1.65 5.97 4.59
CA THR A 340 -1.54 5.00 3.50
C THR A 340 -1.55 5.73 2.16
N ALA A 341 -0.94 5.11 1.16
CA ALA A 341 -0.92 5.59 -0.22
C ALA A 341 -1.11 4.43 -1.18
N GLY A 342 -1.69 4.70 -2.34
CA GLY A 342 -1.96 3.68 -3.34
C GLY A 342 -2.86 4.15 -4.47
N LEU A 343 -3.13 3.24 -5.39
CA LEU A 343 -4.11 3.43 -6.46
C LEU A 343 -5.49 3.06 -5.96
N TYR A 344 -6.41 4.02 -5.91
CA TYR A 344 -7.80 3.81 -5.49
C TYR A 344 -8.79 4.35 -6.51
N ALA A 345 -9.96 3.73 -6.61
CA ALA A 345 -11.00 4.10 -7.58
C ALA A 345 -11.68 5.40 -7.17
N VAL A 346 -11.32 6.47 -7.87
CA VAL A 346 -11.87 7.81 -7.68
C VAL A 346 -13.12 8.03 -8.55
N GLU A 347 -13.24 7.29 -9.66
CA GLU A 347 -14.37 7.24 -10.59
C GLU A 347 -14.50 5.79 -11.13
N PRO A 348 -15.69 5.36 -11.63
CA PRO A 348 -15.86 4.03 -12.19
C PRO A 348 -14.87 3.71 -13.32
N GLY A 349 -14.11 2.63 -13.16
CA GLY A 349 -13.06 2.20 -14.09
C GLY A 349 -11.79 3.05 -14.04
N ARG A 350 -11.68 4.00 -13.10
CA ARG A 350 -10.56 4.94 -12.99
C ARG A 350 -9.94 4.91 -11.59
N ASN A 351 -8.89 4.10 -11.47
CA ASN A 351 -7.98 4.15 -10.35
C ASN A 351 -7.06 5.37 -10.48
N SER A 352 -6.82 6.08 -9.39
CA SER A 352 -5.91 7.23 -9.35
C SER A 352 -5.01 7.15 -8.12
N PRO A 353 -3.79 7.70 -8.17
CA PRO A 353 -2.92 7.80 -7.00
C PRO A 353 -3.58 8.69 -5.93
N VAL A 354 -3.57 8.20 -4.69
CA VAL A 354 -4.15 8.90 -3.54
C VAL A 354 -3.22 8.81 -2.34
N LEU A 355 -3.06 9.92 -1.62
CA LEU A 355 -2.47 9.98 -0.28
C LEU A 355 -3.58 10.13 0.75
N ILE A 356 -3.57 9.30 1.79
CA ILE A 356 -4.59 9.29 2.84
C ILE A 356 -3.91 9.47 4.19
N TYR A 357 -4.34 10.49 4.92
CA TYR A 357 -3.84 10.82 6.25
C TYR A 357 -4.98 10.73 7.26
N SER A 358 -4.75 10.01 8.35
CA SER A 358 -5.56 10.12 9.56
C SER A 358 -4.83 11.00 10.56
N THR A 359 -5.40 12.16 10.84
CA THR A 359 -4.76 13.20 11.66
C THR A 359 -5.17 13.10 13.13
N PHE A 360 -4.36 13.67 14.03
CA PHE A 360 -4.68 13.64 15.48
C PHE A 360 -5.91 14.49 15.87
N ASP A 361 -6.32 15.43 15.01
CA ASP A 361 -7.61 16.15 15.12
C ASP A 361 -8.80 15.32 14.60
N CYS A 362 -8.65 13.99 14.52
CA CYS A 362 -9.68 13.02 14.12
C CYS A 362 -10.24 13.26 12.70
N ASN A 363 -9.44 13.86 11.81
CA ASN A 363 -9.82 14.08 10.42
C ASN A 363 -9.13 13.06 9.50
N THR A 364 -9.88 12.54 8.53
CA THR A 364 -9.29 11.77 7.42
C THR A 364 -9.17 12.69 6.21
N LEU A 365 -7.94 12.97 5.80
CA LEU A 365 -7.62 13.80 4.64
C LEU A 365 -7.24 12.92 3.46
N ILE A 366 -7.93 13.09 2.34
CA ILE A 366 -7.74 12.30 1.12
C ILE A 366 -7.33 13.24 -0.01
N TYR A 367 -6.06 13.13 -0.43
CA TYR A 367 -5.52 13.87 -1.56
C TYR A 367 -5.50 12.96 -2.78
N TYR A 368 -6.34 13.28 -3.76
CA TYR A 368 -6.41 12.62 -5.06
C TYR A 368 -6.00 13.63 -6.15
N ASN A 369 -5.92 13.18 -7.41
CA ASN A 369 -5.55 14.04 -8.55
C ASN A 369 -4.09 14.55 -8.48
N LEU A 370 -3.20 13.69 -8.00
CA LEU A 370 -1.77 13.94 -7.82
C LEU A 370 -1.01 13.86 -9.17
N HIS A 371 -1.48 14.57 -10.18
CA HIS A 371 -0.92 14.51 -11.53
C HIS A 371 0.51 15.03 -11.57
N ILE A 372 1.46 14.11 -11.59
CA ILE A 372 2.89 14.39 -11.72
C ILE A 372 3.39 13.49 -12.85
N HIS A 373 4.05 14.07 -13.86
CA HIS A 373 4.61 13.30 -14.98
C HIS A 373 5.94 12.64 -14.61
N HIS A 374 6.78 13.34 -13.84
CA HIS A 374 8.10 12.87 -13.41
C HIS A 374 8.42 13.36 -11.99
N ILE A 375 9.04 12.49 -11.19
CA ILE A 375 9.58 12.88 -9.88
C ILE A 375 10.89 13.65 -10.03
N ALA A 376 11.73 13.25 -10.99
CA ALA A 376 12.95 13.95 -11.31
C ALA A 376 12.66 15.39 -11.75
N ALA A 377 13.28 16.35 -11.07
CA ALA A 377 13.25 17.74 -11.50
C ALA A 377 14.04 17.86 -12.82
N GLN A 378 13.34 18.12 -13.92
CA GLN A 378 13.99 18.34 -15.21
C GLN A 378 14.42 19.80 -15.31
N SER A 379 15.69 20.02 -15.64
CA SER A 379 16.16 21.36 -15.94
C SER A 379 15.62 21.80 -17.31
N LEU A 380 15.26 23.08 -17.45
CA LEU A 380 14.83 23.63 -18.74
C LEU A 380 15.91 23.42 -19.82
N HIS A 381 17.19 23.42 -19.44
CA HIS A 381 18.30 23.10 -20.33
C HIS A 381 18.19 21.67 -20.87
N SER A 382 17.94 20.69 -20.00
CA SER A 382 17.79 19.29 -20.38
C SER A 382 16.60 19.08 -21.31
N ILE A 383 15.48 19.77 -21.06
CA ILE A 383 14.27 19.70 -21.91
C ILE A 383 14.57 20.26 -23.30
N ILE A 384 15.23 21.42 -23.37
CA ILE A 384 15.59 22.05 -24.65
C ILE A 384 16.56 21.17 -25.45
N LEU A 385 17.54 20.58 -24.79
CA LEU A 385 18.50 19.68 -25.44
C LEU A 385 17.86 18.38 -25.96
N ALA A 386 16.80 17.90 -25.30
CA ALA A 386 16.05 16.74 -25.73
C ALA A 386 15.12 17.02 -26.92
N ASP A 387 14.70 18.28 -27.10
CA ASP A 387 13.81 18.69 -28.20
C ASP A 387 14.61 19.24 -29.40
N HIS A 388 14.74 18.42 -30.45
CA HIS A 388 15.44 18.78 -31.68
C HIS A 388 14.87 20.02 -32.38
N VAL A 389 13.59 20.37 -32.18
CA VAL A 389 12.99 21.57 -32.77
C VAL A 389 13.52 22.80 -32.03
N LEU A 390 13.47 22.79 -30.70
CA LEU A 390 14.01 23.89 -29.89
C LEU A 390 15.51 24.07 -30.10
N VAL A 391 16.28 22.98 -30.15
CA VAL A 391 17.73 23.04 -30.48
C VAL A 391 17.96 23.79 -31.80
N LYS A 392 17.20 23.48 -32.85
CA LYS A 392 17.32 24.17 -34.15
C LYS A 392 16.90 25.63 -34.09
N GLU A 393 15.86 25.97 -33.33
CA GLU A 393 15.44 27.37 -33.16
C GLU A 393 16.51 28.20 -32.46
N PHE A 394 17.11 27.70 -31.39
CA PHE A 394 18.22 28.38 -30.71
C PHE A 394 19.44 28.54 -31.63
N GLN A 395 19.80 27.49 -32.38
CA GLN A 395 20.88 27.56 -33.37
C GLN A 395 20.59 28.58 -34.47
N SER A 396 19.34 28.70 -34.92
CA SER A 396 18.92 29.70 -35.92
C SER A 396 19.08 31.14 -35.43
N LYS A 397 19.08 31.34 -34.12
CA LYS A 397 19.32 32.64 -33.46
C LYS A 397 20.78 32.87 -33.05
N ASN A 398 21.72 32.07 -33.58
CA ASN A 398 23.15 32.09 -33.23
C ASN A 398 23.43 31.85 -31.73
N ILE A 399 22.61 31.02 -31.07
CA ILE A 399 22.84 30.61 -29.67
C ILE A 399 23.19 29.12 -29.71
N ASP A 400 24.32 28.72 -29.14
CA ASP A 400 24.67 27.30 -29.02
C ASP A 400 23.93 26.65 -27.85
N PRO A 401 22.97 25.73 -28.09
CA PRO A 401 22.20 25.08 -27.03
C PRO A 401 23.07 24.17 -26.15
N TYR A 402 24.21 23.69 -26.68
CA TYR A 402 25.13 22.81 -25.94
C TYR A 402 26.06 23.60 -25.02
N ASN A 403 26.11 24.94 -25.15
CA ASN A 403 26.83 25.81 -24.25
C ASN A 403 25.89 26.31 -23.13
N PRO A 404 26.01 25.79 -21.89
CA PRO A 404 25.07 26.10 -20.81
C PRO A 404 25.10 27.59 -20.40
N ALA A 405 26.22 28.29 -20.58
CA ALA A 405 26.30 29.71 -20.23
C ALA A 405 25.52 30.58 -21.25
N GLU A 406 25.65 30.28 -22.54
CA GLU A 406 24.91 30.97 -23.59
C GLU A 406 23.41 30.66 -23.52
N LEU A 407 23.05 29.39 -23.35
CA LEU A 407 21.67 28.97 -23.22
C LEU A 407 21.01 29.60 -21.99
N SER A 408 21.68 29.62 -20.84
CA SER A 408 21.16 30.26 -19.62
C SER A 408 20.95 31.77 -19.80
N LYS A 409 21.87 32.47 -20.47
CA LYS A 409 21.74 33.90 -20.78
C LYS A 409 20.56 34.16 -21.72
N ALA A 410 20.40 33.35 -22.76
CA ALA A 410 19.28 33.44 -23.69
C ALA A 410 17.94 33.16 -23.00
N LEU A 411 17.87 32.12 -22.17
CA LEU A 411 16.68 31.78 -21.38
C LEU A 411 16.30 32.89 -20.40
N ARG A 412 17.29 33.47 -19.71
CA ARG A 412 17.04 34.60 -18.81
C ARG A 412 16.47 35.79 -19.56
N TYR A 413 17.04 36.11 -20.72
CA TYR A 413 16.52 37.18 -21.57
C TYR A 413 15.07 36.91 -22.00
N ILE A 414 14.77 35.70 -22.49
CA ILE A 414 13.43 35.34 -22.98
C ILE A 414 12.38 35.33 -21.86
N LEU A 415 12.71 34.77 -20.70
CA LEU A 415 11.73 34.55 -19.63
C LEU A 415 11.52 35.77 -18.74
N TYR A 416 12.53 36.64 -18.59
CA TYR A 416 12.50 37.71 -17.59
C TYR A 416 12.79 39.10 -18.15
N GLU A 417 13.47 39.23 -19.29
CA GLU A 417 13.93 40.52 -19.82
C GLU A 417 13.30 40.89 -21.17
N LEU A 418 12.53 39.97 -21.78
CA LEU A 418 11.78 40.26 -22.99
C LEU A 418 10.73 41.32 -22.62
N PRO A 419 10.77 42.53 -23.22
CA PRO A 419 9.74 43.51 -22.98
C PRO A 419 8.41 42.87 -23.37
N ASN A 420 7.39 42.96 -22.51
CA ASN A 420 6.02 42.72 -22.92
C ASN A 420 5.84 43.54 -24.20
N GLN A 421 5.70 42.87 -25.35
CA GLN A 421 5.28 43.56 -26.55
C GLN A 421 3.93 44.16 -26.18
N GLU A 422 3.90 45.49 -26.00
CA GLU A 422 2.66 46.23 -25.98
C GLU A 422 1.91 45.75 -27.22
N THR A 423 0.81 45.04 -26.97
CA THR A 423 -0.16 44.66 -27.98
C THR A 423 -0.81 45.96 -28.45
N HIS A 424 -0.10 46.69 -29.30
CA HIS A 424 -0.61 47.81 -30.06
C HIS A 424 -0.98 47.31 -31.46
N CYS A 425 -2.21 46.79 -31.56
CA CYS A 425 -3.27 47.20 -32.49
C CYS A 425 -4.40 46.16 -32.50
#